data_AF-A0A534KI59-F1
#
_entry.id   AF-A0A534KI59-F1
#
_cell.length_a   1.000
_cell.length_b   1.000
_cell.length_c   1.000
_cell.angle_alpha   90.00
_cell.angle_beta   90.00
_cell.angle_gamma   90.00
#
_symmetry.space_group_name_H-M   'P 1'
#
loop_
_entity.id
_entity.type
_entity.pdbx_description
1 polymer ?
#
loop_
_entity_poly.entity_id
_entity_poly.type
_entity_poly.pdbx_seq_one_letter_code
_entity_poly.pdbx_strand_id
1 'polypeptide(L)'
;MATKKRRAAPSKTRFLVVWWMSKNPYAAVFENRVAAEAAANVRNAILVTFKGANAEVETVVDWFRRDEEGRPMPAEWRELMGQVRLPWGTVSADRAHEIQTDLTKPSDPVEA
;
A
#
# COMPACT_ATOMS: atom_id res chain seq x y z
N MET A 1 27.04 26.68 -17.01
CA MET A 1 27.11 25.45 -16.20
C MET A 1 26.17 24.42 -16.80
N ALA A 2 26.68 23.30 -17.31
CA ALA A 2 25.84 22.26 -17.88
C ALA A 2 25.24 21.40 -16.76
N THR A 3 23.92 21.47 -16.58
CA THR A 3 23.19 20.66 -15.61
C THR A 3 23.34 19.19 -16.00
N LYS A 4 24.13 18.44 -15.23
CA LYS A 4 24.34 17.01 -15.40
C LYS A 4 22.99 16.31 -15.28
N LYS A 5 22.35 15.98 -16.41
CA LYS A 5 21.13 15.15 -16.44
C LYS A 5 21.44 13.90 -15.63
N ARG A 6 20.85 13.78 -14.43
CA ARG A 6 20.84 12.53 -13.68
C ARG A 6 20.28 11.48 -14.65
N ARG A 7 21.10 10.52 -15.04
CA ARG A 7 20.62 9.35 -15.79
C ARG A 7 19.54 8.72 -14.92
N ALA A 8 18.28 8.83 -15.34
CA ALA A 8 17.17 8.18 -14.66
C ALA A 8 17.52 6.69 -14.60
N ALA A 9 17.56 6.13 -13.39
CA ALA A 9 17.71 4.69 -13.22
C ALA A 9 16.61 3.99 -14.04
N PRO A 10 16.88 2.80 -14.63
CA PRO A 10 15.86 2.07 -15.36
C PRO A 10 14.64 1.92 -14.45
N SER A 11 13.49 2.38 -14.93
CA SER A 11 12.27 2.34 -14.15
C SER A 11 11.87 0.90 -13.88
N LYS A 12 12.05 0.43 -12.65
CA LYS A 12 11.63 -0.90 -12.25
C LYS A 12 10.14 -0.92 -11.94
N THR A 13 9.42 -1.89 -12.50
CA THR A 13 8.05 -2.20 -12.10
C THR A 13 8.03 -2.60 -10.63
N ARG A 14 7.07 -2.08 -9.87
CA ARG A 14 6.84 -2.44 -8.48
C ARG A 14 5.39 -2.83 -8.26
N PHE A 15 5.16 -3.66 -7.26
CA PHE A 15 3.85 -4.19 -6.95
C PHE A 15 3.53 -3.87 -5.50
N LEU A 16 2.45 -3.13 -5.24
CA LEU A 16 1.95 -2.86 -3.91
C LEU A 16 0.75 -3.78 -3.64
N VAL A 17 0.81 -4.56 -2.59
CA VAL A 17 -0.27 -5.43 -2.13
C VAL A 17 -0.86 -4.82 -0.86
N VAL A 18 -2.15 -4.53 -0.84
CA VAL A 18 -2.87 -3.93 0.29
C VAL A 18 -4.01 -4.85 0.73
N TRP A 19 -4.06 -5.19 2.02
CA TRP A 19 -5.09 -6.05 2.59
C TRP A 19 -5.58 -5.52 3.94
N TRP A 20 -6.70 -6.04 4.41
CA TRP A 20 -7.29 -5.67 5.69
C TRP A 20 -7.36 -6.84 6.65
N MET A 21 -7.00 -6.61 7.90
CA MET A 21 -7.23 -7.55 9.01
C MET A 21 -7.75 -6.76 10.20
N SER A 22 -8.88 -7.18 10.78
CA SER A 22 -9.52 -6.50 11.92
C SER A 22 -9.72 -5.00 11.73
N LYS A 23 -10.18 -4.59 10.53
CA LYS A 23 -10.38 -3.19 10.10
C LYS A 23 -9.10 -2.35 9.92
N ASN A 24 -7.92 -2.91 10.18
CA ASN A 24 -6.65 -2.24 9.94
C ASN A 24 -6.11 -2.59 8.54
N PRO A 25 -5.72 -1.59 7.74
CA PRO A 25 -5.04 -1.82 6.47
C PRO A 25 -3.57 -2.18 6.71
N TYR A 26 -3.07 -3.10 5.90
CA TYR A 26 -1.67 -3.53 5.85
C TYR A 26 -1.20 -3.48 4.41
N ALA A 27 0.09 -3.26 4.21
CA ALA A 27 0.67 -3.15 2.88
C ALA A 27 2.07 -3.77 2.80
N ALA A 28 2.42 -4.28 1.62
CA ALA A 28 3.75 -4.76 1.30
C ALA A 28 4.11 -4.45 -0.16
N VAL A 29 5.39 -4.19 -0.42
CA VAL A 29 5.93 -3.87 -1.75
C VAL A 29 6.79 -5.04 -2.24
N PHE A 30 6.59 -5.41 -3.49
CA PHE A 30 7.31 -6.49 -4.16
C PHE A 30 7.94 -5.99 -5.46
N GLU A 31 9.09 -6.54 -5.83
CA GLU A 31 9.71 -6.37 -7.15
C GLU A 31 9.38 -7.54 -8.10
N ASN A 32 8.93 -8.68 -7.55
CA ASN A 32 8.57 -9.87 -8.31
C ASN A 32 7.04 -9.99 -8.42
N ARG A 33 6.55 -10.05 -9.66
CA ARG A 33 5.12 -10.17 -9.96
C ARG A 33 4.47 -11.40 -9.35
N VAL A 34 5.09 -12.57 -9.50
CA VAL A 34 4.54 -13.85 -9.04
C VAL A 34 4.41 -13.87 -7.51
N ALA A 35 5.42 -13.34 -6.80
CA ALA A 35 5.36 -13.21 -5.35
C ALA A 35 4.23 -12.26 -4.90
N ALA A 36 4.05 -11.15 -5.61
CA ALA A 36 2.98 -10.20 -5.34
C ALA A 36 1.59 -10.81 -5.57
N GLU A 37 1.39 -11.50 -6.70
CA GLU A 37 0.14 -12.19 -7.04
C GLU A 37 -0.18 -13.28 -6.02
N ALA A 38 0.80 -14.11 -5.63
CA ALA A 38 0.62 -15.12 -4.60
C ALA A 38 0.26 -14.50 -3.23
N ALA A 39 0.95 -13.43 -2.84
CA ALA A 39 0.67 -12.74 -1.58
C ALA A 39 -0.74 -12.11 -1.57
N ALA A 40 -1.17 -11.57 -2.71
CA ALA A 40 -2.48 -10.97 -2.87
C ALA A 40 -3.59 -12.02 -2.88
N ASN A 41 -3.36 -13.15 -3.54
CA ASN A 41 -4.26 -14.30 -3.58
C ASN A 41 -4.56 -14.82 -2.16
N VAL A 42 -3.51 -15.06 -1.35
CA VAL A 42 -3.66 -15.60 0.01
C VAL A 42 -4.39 -14.62 0.95
N ARG A 43 -4.24 -13.31 0.72
CA ARG A 43 -4.76 -12.26 1.61
C ARG A 43 -6.06 -11.62 1.13
N ASN A 44 -6.60 -12.06 0.00
CA ASN A 44 -7.71 -11.40 -0.70
C ASN A 44 -7.47 -9.88 -0.82
N ALA A 45 -6.29 -9.54 -1.34
CA ALA A 45 -5.76 -8.18 -1.32
C ALA A 45 -6.07 -7.40 -2.62
N ILE A 46 -5.93 -6.08 -2.54
CA ILE A 46 -5.78 -5.24 -3.73
C ILE A 46 -4.32 -5.26 -4.16
N LEU A 47 -4.06 -5.51 -5.44
CA LEU A 47 -2.73 -5.46 -6.06
C LEU A 47 -2.68 -4.27 -7.02
N VAL A 48 -1.74 -3.36 -6.76
CA VAL A 48 -1.44 -2.20 -7.60
C VAL A 48 -0.10 -2.42 -8.29
N THR A 49 -0.09 -2.33 -9.62
CA THR A 49 1.13 -2.37 -10.42
C THR A 49 1.57 -0.94 -10.72
N PHE A 50 2.82 -0.63 -10.39
CA PHE A 50 3.47 0.63 -10.68
C PHE A 50 4.55 0.46 -11.73
N LYS A 51 4.64 1.40 -12.66
CA LYS A 51 5.67 1.45 -13.70
C LYS A 51 6.31 2.84 -13.74
N GLY A 52 7.48 2.92 -14.37
CA GLY A 52 8.14 4.21 -14.52
C GLY A 52 8.87 4.67 -13.26
N ALA A 53 9.71 5.70 -13.41
CA ALA A 53 10.41 6.31 -12.29
C ALA A 53 9.48 7.14 -11.38
N ASN A 54 8.30 7.51 -11.89
CA ASN A 54 7.33 8.37 -11.23
C ASN A 54 6.20 7.61 -10.54
N ALA A 55 6.32 6.27 -10.39
CA ALA A 55 5.28 5.42 -9.81
C ALA A 55 3.91 5.64 -10.47
N GLU A 56 3.88 5.56 -11.81
CA GLU A 56 2.62 5.59 -12.55
C GLU A 56 1.86 4.29 -12.28
N VAL A 57 0.59 4.41 -11.90
CA VAL A 57 -0.29 3.24 -11.69
C VAL A 57 -0.66 2.67 -13.06
N GLU A 58 -0.20 1.45 -13.34
CA GLU A 58 -0.48 0.74 -14.59
C GLU A 58 -1.79 -0.05 -14.46
N THR A 59 -1.98 -0.77 -13.35
CA THR A 59 -3.17 -1.59 -13.12
C THR A 59 -3.53 -1.68 -11.65
N VAL A 60 -4.82 -1.83 -11.35
CA VAL A 60 -5.33 -2.16 -10.01
C VAL A 60 -6.27 -3.35 -10.12
N VAL A 61 -5.97 -4.44 -9.43
CA VAL A 61 -6.80 -5.65 -9.39
C VAL A 61 -7.19 -6.01 -7.97
N ASP A 62 -8.40 -6.54 -7.82
CA ASP A 62 -9.01 -6.94 -6.56
C ASP A 62 -9.06 -8.47 -6.48
N TRP A 63 -8.26 -9.06 -5.58
CA TRP A 63 -8.23 -10.52 -5.37
C TRP A 63 -9.32 -11.05 -4.45
N PHE A 64 -10.08 -10.16 -3.80
CA PHE A 64 -11.29 -10.55 -3.08
C PHE A 64 -12.43 -10.87 -4.06
N ARG A 65 -12.50 -10.15 -5.19
CA ARG A 65 -13.48 -10.40 -6.25
C ARG A 65 -12.92 -11.30 -7.33
N ARG A 66 -13.66 -12.35 -7.69
CA ARG A 66 -13.24 -13.29 -8.72
C ARG A 66 -14.32 -13.53 -9.75
N ASP A 67 -13.89 -13.76 -10.98
CA ASP A 67 -14.74 -14.29 -12.05
C ASP A 67 -15.02 -15.79 -11.85
N GLU A 68 -15.78 -16.38 -12.77
CA GLU A 68 -16.16 -17.80 -12.73
C GLU A 68 -14.94 -18.73 -12.83
N GLU A 69 -13.86 -18.25 -13.45
CA GLU A 69 -12.57 -18.93 -13.58
C GLU A 69 -11.63 -18.71 -12.37
N GLY A 70 -12.07 -17.97 -11.35
CA GLY A 70 -11.31 -17.73 -10.13
C GLY A 70 -10.22 -16.66 -10.25
N ARG A 71 -10.19 -15.90 -11.34
CA ARG A 71 -9.21 -14.82 -11.60
C ARG A 71 -9.62 -13.54 -10.89
N PRO A 72 -8.67 -12.71 -10.44
CA PRO A 72 -8.98 -11.44 -9.82
C PRO A 72 -9.65 -10.50 -10.82
N MET A 73 -10.65 -9.75 -10.36
CA MET A 73 -11.32 -8.75 -11.19
C MET A 73 -10.60 -7.40 -11.10
N PRO A 74 -10.77 -6.51 -12.10
CA PRO A 74 -10.36 -5.11 -11.96
C PRO A 74 -10.99 -4.47 -10.72
N ALA A 75 -10.22 -3.64 -10.02
CA ALA A 75 -10.73 -2.93 -8.86
C ALA A 75 -11.74 -1.86 -9.28
N GLU A 76 -12.86 -1.81 -8.56
CA GLU A 76 -13.91 -0.82 -8.78
C GLU A 76 -13.98 0.14 -7.60
N TRP A 77 -14.14 1.42 -7.92
CA TRP A 77 -14.47 2.43 -6.92
C TRP A 77 -15.88 2.17 -6.40
N ARG A 78 -16.00 2.01 -5.07
CA ARG A 78 -17.29 1.84 -4.42
C ARG A 78 -17.62 3.05 -3.57
N GLU A 79 -18.77 3.65 -3.81
CA GLU A 79 -19.32 4.69 -2.95
C GLU A 79 -20.01 4.07 -1.72
N LEU A 80 -19.23 3.48 -0.82
CA LEU A 80 -19.78 2.93 0.43
C LEU A 80 -19.85 3.95 1.57
N MET A 81 -19.21 5.12 1.44
CA MET A 81 -19.05 6.10 2.52
C MET A 81 -19.36 7.55 2.08
N GLY A 82 -20.00 7.75 0.92
CA GLY A 82 -19.97 9.05 0.24
C GLY A 82 -18.55 9.40 -0.24
N GLN A 83 -18.39 10.56 -0.88
CA GLN A 83 -17.12 11.01 -1.43
C GLN A 83 -16.04 11.06 -0.33
N VAL A 84 -15.11 10.09 -0.32
CA VAL A 84 -13.99 10.07 0.62
C VAL A 84 -13.05 11.23 0.26
N ARG A 85 -13.29 12.40 0.85
CA ARG A 85 -12.41 13.55 0.79
C ARG A 85 -11.22 13.30 1.71
N LEU A 86 -10.26 12.50 1.26
CA LEU A 86 -8.95 12.50 1.90
C LEU A 86 -8.32 13.86 1.61
N PRO A 87 -7.83 14.60 2.62
CA PRO A 87 -6.99 15.76 2.37
C PRO A 87 -5.67 15.21 1.86
N TRP A 88 -5.53 15.04 0.55
CA TRP A 88 -4.24 14.80 -0.10
C TRP A 88 -3.34 16.05 -0.05
N GLY A 89 -3.46 16.85 1.01
CA GLY A 89 -2.54 17.92 1.34
C GLY A 89 -1.19 17.28 1.62
N THR A 90 -0.31 17.41 0.64
CA THR A 90 1.15 17.30 0.74
C THR A 90 1.62 17.22 2.20
N VAL A 91 1.86 15.99 2.67
CA VAL A 91 2.73 15.80 3.82
C VAL A 91 4.11 16.26 3.34
N SER A 92 4.49 17.50 3.70
CA SER A 92 5.90 17.90 3.59
C SER A 92 6.70 16.88 4.38
N ALA A 93 7.80 16.41 3.80
CA ALA A 93 8.65 15.34 4.33
C ALA A 93 9.21 15.62 5.74
N ASP A 94 8.98 16.81 6.30
CA ASP A 94 9.50 17.27 7.58
C ASP A 94 8.78 16.67 8.81
N ARG A 95 7.67 15.94 8.64
CA ARG A 95 6.90 15.37 9.78
C ARG A 95 6.96 13.85 9.92
N ALA A 96 7.89 13.18 9.23
CA ALA A 96 8.12 11.74 9.35
C ALA A 96 9.11 11.38 10.49
N HIS A 97 9.13 12.15 11.56
CA HIS A 97 9.78 11.76 12.82
C HIS A 97 8.73 11.75 13.91
N GLU A 98 8.82 10.72 14.76
CA GLU A 98 7.96 10.42 15.91
C GLU A 98 6.73 9.56 15.61
N ILE A 99 6.97 8.29 15.24
CA ILE A 99 6.18 7.22 15.86
C ILE A 99 6.88 6.92 17.19
N GLN A 100 6.47 7.62 18.24
CA GLN A 100 6.90 7.35 19.60
C GLN A 100 6.12 6.13 20.12
N THR A 101 6.75 4.96 20.12
CA THR A 101 6.20 3.76 20.74
C THR A 101 6.44 3.86 22.25
N ASP A 102 5.56 4.55 22.96
CA ASP A 102 5.56 4.54 24.42
C ASP A 102 4.92 3.23 24.90
N LEU A 103 5.75 2.18 25.00
CA LEU A 103 5.45 0.98 25.78
C LEU A 103 5.66 1.35 27.26
N THR A 104 4.64 1.96 27.86
CA THR A 104 4.62 2.25 29.29
C THR A 104 4.60 0.92 30.06
N LYS A 105 5.62 0.71 30.89
CA LYS A 105 5.80 -0.44 31.78
C LYS A 105 4.60 -0.62 32.73
N PRO A 106 4.26 -1.85 33.16
CA PRO A 106 3.28 -2.05 34.21
C PRO A 106 3.85 -1.61 35.57
N SER A 107 3.11 -0.78 36.30
CA SER A 107 3.38 -0.41 37.69
C SER A 107 2.69 -1.39 38.64
N ASP A 108 3.44 -1.83 39.65
CA ASP A 108 3.11 -2.84 40.69
C ASP A 108 1.88 -2.51 41.57
N PRO A 109 1.31 -3.50 42.29
CA PRO A 109 -0.02 -3.38 42.89
C PRO A 109 0.01 -2.60 44.22
N VAL A 110 -1.07 -1.87 44.48
CA VAL A 110 -1.32 -1.17 45.74
C VAL A 110 -1.97 -2.14 46.73
N GLU A 111 -1.28 -2.47 47.83
CA GLU A 111 -1.85 -3.15 48.99
C GLU A 111 -2.50 -2.12 49.93
N ALA A 112 -3.62 -2.51 50.54
CA ALA A 112 -4.51 -1.69 51.37
C ALA A 112 -4.15 -1.72 52.86
#